data_AF-A0A835TMH7-F1
#
_entry.id   AF-A0A835TMH7-F1
#
_cell.length_a   1.000
_cell.length_b   1.000
_cell.length_c   1.000
_cell.angle_alpha   90.00
_cell.angle_beta   90.00
_cell.angle_gamma   90.00
#
_symmetry.space_group_name_H-M   'P 1'
#
loop_
_entity.id
_entity.type
_entity.pdbx_description
1 polymer ?
#
loop_
_entity_poly.entity_id
_entity_poly.type
_entity_poly.pdbx_seq_one_letter_code
_entity_poly.pdbx_strand_id
1 'polypeptide(L)'
;MDDVFDDEVEQTVTIDEYLNNVEAEELEEIKNADLVLGGDEGVECTYNMGYMKRQAIFSCLTCTPDGNAGVCTACSLSCHDGHEIVELWTKRNFRCDCGNSKFGELVCKLFLKKDVENAENSYNHNFKGLYCSCDRPYPDPDAKAQEEMIQCVMCEDWFHEEHLGLESSNEVGSLVVPSLISISFPLSFTLLLFGVID
;
A
#
# COMPACT_ATOMS: atom_id res chain seq x y z
N MET A 1 -3.95 -60.37 -16.35
CA MET A 1 -3.92 -59.13 -17.13
C MET A 1 -5.29 -58.53 -16.93
N ASP A 2 -5.44 -57.81 -15.82
CA ASP A 2 -6.66 -57.05 -15.54
C ASP A 2 -6.18 -55.61 -15.44
N ASP A 3 -6.51 -54.85 -16.49
CA ASP A 3 -6.14 -53.47 -16.71
C ASP A 3 -7.16 -52.62 -15.94
N VAL A 4 -6.74 -52.09 -14.79
CA VAL A 4 -7.55 -51.15 -14.01
C VAL A 4 -7.29 -49.78 -14.63
N PHE A 5 -8.21 -49.34 -15.49
CA PHE A 5 -8.29 -47.94 -15.90
C PHE A 5 -8.84 -47.15 -14.72
N ASP A 6 -7.98 -46.32 -14.14
CA ASP A 6 -8.32 -45.31 -13.15
C ASP A 6 -8.99 -44.16 -13.91
N ASP A 7 -10.32 -44.12 -13.93
CA ASP A 7 -11.08 -42.99 -14.48
C ASP A 7 -10.86 -41.79 -13.55
N GLU A 8 -9.86 -40.96 -13.84
CA GLU A 8 -9.76 -39.62 -13.27
C GLU A 8 -11.01 -38.82 -13.68
N VAL A 9 -11.95 -38.70 -12.76
CA VAL A 9 -13.19 -37.95 -12.96
C VAL A 9 -12.83 -36.47 -13.08
N GLU A 10 -12.70 -35.96 -14.31
CA GLU A 10 -12.56 -34.52 -14.54
C GLU A 10 -13.78 -33.82 -13.94
N GLN A 11 -13.54 -32.93 -12.96
CA GLN A 11 -14.59 -32.16 -12.31
C GLN A 11 -15.17 -31.16 -13.32
N THR A 12 -16.34 -31.48 -13.89
CA THR A 12 -17.05 -30.60 -14.81
C THR A 12 -17.95 -29.64 -14.03
N VAL A 13 -17.68 -28.33 -14.13
CA VAL A 13 -18.55 -27.26 -13.61
C VAL A 13 -19.36 -26.64 -14.75
N THR A 14 -20.55 -26.11 -14.42
CA THR A 14 -21.38 -25.41 -15.41
C THR A 14 -20.85 -24.01 -15.69
N ILE A 15 -21.16 -23.45 -16.87
CA ILE A 15 -20.75 -22.08 -17.22
C ILE A 15 -21.31 -21.07 -16.21
N ASP A 16 -22.55 -21.25 -15.77
CA ASP A 16 -23.16 -20.35 -14.79
C ASP A 16 -22.46 -20.43 -13.42
N GLU A 17 -22.06 -21.63 -12.99
CA GLU A 17 -21.28 -21.81 -11.75
C GLU A 17 -19.89 -21.19 -11.84
N TYR A 18 -19.22 -21.32 -13.00
CA TYR A 18 -17.95 -20.65 -13.23
C TYR A 18 -18.09 -19.12 -13.19
N LEU A 19 -19.09 -18.55 -13.87
CA LEU A 19 -19.32 -17.10 -13.86
C LEU A 19 -19.62 -16.56 -12.46
N ASN A 20 -20.47 -17.24 -11.69
CA ASN A 20 -20.77 -16.84 -10.31
C ASN A 20 -19.54 -16.89 -9.41
N ASN A 21 -18.67 -17.88 -9.58
CA ASN A 21 -17.43 -17.98 -8.81
C ASN A 21 -16.48 -16.85 -9.16
N VAL A 22 -16.33 -16.53 -10.46
CA VAL A 22 -15.50 -15.39 -10.91
C VAL A 22 -16.03 -14.07 -10.35
N GLU A 23 -17.34 -13.81 -10.42
CA GLU A 23 -17.92 -12.59 -9.84
C GLU A 23 -17.71 -12.51 -8.32
N ALA A 24 -17.81 -13.63 -7.61
CA ALA A 24 -17.57 -13.68 -6.16
C ALA A 24 -16.09 -13.41 -5.82
N GLU A 25 -15.16 -13.98 -6.58
CA GLU A 25 -13.71 -13.75 -6.45
C GLU A 25 -13.38 -12.28 -6.74
N GLU A 26 -13.88 -11.70 -7.84
CA GLU A 26 -13.70 -10.28 -8.18
C GLU A 26 -14.23 -9.35 -7.07
N LEU A 27 -15.41 -9.65 -6.51
CA LEU A 27 -15.97 -8.86 -5.41
C LEU A 27 -15.15 -8.98 -4.12
N GLU A 28 -14.50 -10.12 -3.86
CA GLU A 28 -13.60 -10.30 -2.73
C GLU A 28 -12.30 -9.51 -2.95
N GLU A 29 -11.74 -9.54 -4.16
CA GLU A 29 -10.56 -8.77 -4.55
C GLU A 29 -10.80 -7.26 -4.41
N ILE A 30 -11.95 -6.74 -4.88
CA ILE A 30 -12.31 -5.32 -4.75
C ILE A 30 -12.38 -4.92 -3.27
N LYS A 31 -13.00 -5.74 -2.42
CA LYS A 31 -13.07 -5.47 -0.97
C LYS A 31 -11.68 -5.46 -0.34
N ASN A 32 -10.80 -6.37 -0.76
CA ASN A 32 -9.44 -6.42 -0.27
C ASN A 32 -8.64 -5.19 -0.70
N ALA A 33 -8.80 -4.74 -1.95
CA ALA A 33 -8.20 -3.50 -2.45
C ALA A 33 -8.68 -2.27 -1.67
N ASP A 34 -9.98 -2.17 -1.37
CA ASP A 34 -10.54 -1.09 -0.55
C ASP A 34 -9.91 -1.02 0.85
N LEU A 35 -9.67 -2.18 1.48
CA LEU A 35 -9.01 -2.26 2.79
C LEU A 35 -7.56 -1.78 2.73
N VAL A 36 -6.87 -2.02 1.61
CA VAL A 36 -5.46 -1.64 1.41
C VAL A 36 -5.30 -0.19 0.97
N LEU A 37 -6.18 0.32 0.11
CA LEU A 37 -6.08 1.65 -0.49
C LEU A 37 -6.90 2.72 0.25
N GLY A 38 -7.73 2.30 1.19
CA GLY A 38 -8.63 3.20 1.92
C GLY A 38 -9.82 3.68 1.09
N GLY A 39 -10.19 2.93 0.05
CA GLY A 39 -11.34 3.21 -0.83
C GLY A 39 -11.17 4.42 -1.77
N ASP A 40 -9.93 4.80 -2.10
CA ASP A 40 -9.66 5.82 -3.14
C ASP A 40 -9.50 5.15 -4.51
N GLU A 41 -10.37 5.50 -5.47
CA GLU A 41 -10.34 5.02 -6.85
C GLU A 41 -9.16 5.62 -7.66
N GLY A 42 -8.45 6.61 -7.11
CA GLY A 42 -7.27 7.19 -7.76
C GLY A 42 -7.58 8.16 -8.92
N VAL A 43 -8.83 8.62 -9.02
CA VAL A 43 -9.29 9.51 -10.10
C VAL A 43 -9.19 11.00 -9.73
N GLU A 44 -9.55 11.36 -8.49
CA GLU A 44 -9.59 12.75 -8.03
C GLU A 44 -8.65 12.98 -6.83
N CYS A 45 -8.11 14.19 -6.69
CA CYS A 45 -7.34 14.52 -5.50
C CYS A 45 -8.25 14.58 -4.27
N THR A 46 -7.94 13.74 -3.28
CA THR A 46 -8.65 13.60 -2.01
C THR A 46 -8.62 14.82 -1.09
N TYR A 47 -7.90 15.90 -1.45
CA TYR A 47 -7.76 17.07 -0.56
C TYR A 47 -9.11 17.64 -0.11
N ASN A 48 -10.08 17.73 -1.03
CA ASN A 48 -11.43 18.23 -0.77
C ASN A 48 -12.26 17.31 0.13
N MET A 49 -11.84 16.05 0.31
CA MET A 49 -12.47 15.08 1.21
C MET A 49 -12.07 15.32 2.68
N GLY A 50 -11.13 16.26 2.93
CA GLY A 50 -10.71 16.64 4.26
C GLY A 50 -9.66 15.70 4.85
N TYR A 51 -9.67 15.53 6.17
CA TYR A 51 -8.80 14.56 6.83
C TYR A 51 -9.50 13.21 6.87
N MET A 52 -9.03 12.29 6.05
CA MET A 52 -9.68 10.98 5.89
C MET A 52 -9.30 10.05 7.05
N LYS A 53 -10.21 9.15 7.43
CA LYS A 53 -9.96 8.18 8.50
C LYS A 53 -8.81 7.23 8.15
N ARG A 54 -8.76 6.77 6.91
CA ARG A 54 -7.70 5.96 6.31
C ARG A 54 -7.59 6.37 4.85
N GLN A 55 -6.38 6.51 4.35
CA GLN A 55 -6.10 6.89 2.96
C GLN A 55 -4.72 6.38 2.58
N ALA A 56 -4.57 5.74 1.41
CA ALA A 56 -3.27 5.44 0.85
C ALA A 56 -2.46 6.72 0.58
N ILE A 57 -1.28 6.81 1.18
CA ILE A 57 -0.38 7.94 1.06
C ILE A 57 0.92 7.50 0.39
N PHE A 58 1.45 8.39 -0.44
CA PHE A 58 2.71 8.26 -1.12
C PHE A 58 3.61 9.43 -0.75
N SER A 59 4.92 9.24 -0.66
CA SER A 59 5.87 10.35 -0.55
C SER A 59 6.73 10.44 -1.81
N CYS A 60 6.92 11.67 -2.30
CA CYS A 60 7.69 11.94 -3.50
C CYS A 60 9.09 12.40 -3.12
N LEU A 61 10.06 11.49 -3.15
CA LEU A 61 11.46 11.77 -2.79
C LEU A 61 12.12 12.76 -3.77
N THR A 62 11.65 12.81 -5.02
CA THR A 62 12.10 13.81 -5.99
C THR A 62 11.63 15.23 -5.64
N CYS A 63 10.40 15.40 -5.12
CA CYS A 63 9.85 16.73 -4.84
C CYS A 63 10.15 17.20 -3.42
N THR A 64 10.09 16.28 -2.46
CA THR A 64 10.20 16.56 -1.03
C THR A 64 11.18 15.56 -0.40
N PRO A 65 12.49 15.66 -0.71
CA PRO A 65 13.51 14.72 -0.22
C PRO A 65 13.66 14.74 1.31
N ASP A 66 13.24 15.83 1.95
CA ASP A 66 13.19 15.95 3.41
C ASP A 66 12.07 15.11 4.06
N GLY A 67 11.21 14.46 3.25
CA GLY A 67 10.15 13.57 3.73
C GLY A 67 9.13 14.28 4.61
N ASN A 68 8.73 15.49 4.22
CA ASN A 68 7.82 16.33 5.00
C ASN A 68 6.47 16.56 4.29
N ALA A 69 6.13 15.75 3.29
CA ALA A 69 4.88 15.84 2.52
C ALA A 69 4.39 14.45 2.08
N GLY A 70 3.06 14.28 2.03
CA GLY A 70 2.41 13.10 1.47
C GLY A 70 1.37 13.44 0.42
N VAL A 71 1.24 12.60 -0.60
CA VAL A 71 0.29 12.77 -1.71
C VAL A 71 -0.65 11.57 -1.79
N CYS A 72 -1.89 11.79 -2.24
CA CYS A 72 -2.87 10.72 -2.45
C CYS A 72 -2.60 9.93 -3.73
N THR A 73 -3.29 8.81 -3.91
CA THR A 73 -3.19 7.93 -5.08
C THR A 73 -3.36 8.69 -6.41
N ALA A 74 -4.41 9.50 -6.54
CA ALA A 74 -4.61 10.25 -7.78
C ALA A 74 -3.45 11.23 -8.09
N CYS A 75 -2.84 11.82 -7.06
CA CYS A 75 -1.72 12.75 -7.23
C CYS A 75 -0.42 12.03 -7.54
N SER A 76 -0.15 10.85 -6.96
CA SER A 76 1.04 10.07 -7.33
C SER A 76 0.99 9.70 -8.81
N LEU A 77 -0.19 9.31 -9.32
CA LEU A 77 -0.39 8.94 -10.72
C LEU A 77 -0.44 10.12 -11.70
N SER A 78 -1.00 11.27 -11.32
CA SER A 78 -1.22 12.38 -12.27
C SER A 78 -0.20 13.52 -12.16
N CYS A 79 0.26 13.82 -10.94
CA CYS A 79 1.12 14.97 -10.66
C CYS A 79 2.58 14.56 -10.48
N HIS A 80 2.83 13.35 -10.01
CA HIS A 80 4.16 12.84 -9.70
C HIS A 80 4.54 11.59 -10.54
N ASP A 81 3.88 11.42 -11.69
CA ASP A 81 4.26 10.42 -12.67
C ASP A 81 5.73 10.61 -13.11
N GLY A 82 6.47 9.51 -13.14
CA GLY A 82 7.90 9.50 -13.48
C GLY A 82 8.84 10.05 -12.38
N HIS A 83 8.35 10.37 -11.18
CA HIS A 83 9.19 10.72 -10.04
C HIS A 83 9.54 9.49 -9.18
N GLU A 84 10.55 9.65 -8.33
CA GLU A 84 10.86 8.69 -7.27
C GLU A 84 9.82 8.81 -6.15
N ILE A 85 8.96 7.80 -6.04
CA ILE A 85 7.83 7.73 -5.11
C ILE A 85 7.98 6.51 -4.22
N VAL A 86 7.74 6.69 -2.93
CA VAL A 86 7.58 5.60 -1.97
C VAL A 86 6.12 5.48 -1.54
N GLU A 87 5.58 4.28 -1.61
CA GLU A 87 4.25 3.96 -1.08
C GLU A 87 4.33 3.83 0.45
N LEU A 88 3.47 4.53 1.16
CA LEU A 88 3.42 4.55 2.64
C LEU A 88 2.17 3.86 3.20
N TRP A 89 1.42 3.16 2.34
CA TRP A 89 0.16 2.51 2.66
C TRP A 89 -0.84 3.48 3.31
N THR A 90 -1.83 2.96 4.04
CA THR A 90 -2.85 3.82 4.65
C THR A 90 -2.33 4.57 5.87
N LYS A 91 -2.53 5.89 5.87
CA LYS A 91 -2.33 6.75 7.05
C LYS A 91 -3.67 7.25 7.58
N ARG A 92 -3.75 7.50 8.88
CA ARG A 92 -4.94 8.09 9.51
C ARG A 92 -4.87 9.60 9.55
N ASN A 93 -6.04 10.23 9.48
CA ASN A 93 -6.22 11.67 9.62
C ASN A 93 -5.24 12.47 8.74
N PHE A 94 -5.08 12.04 7.49
CA PHE A 94 -4.13 12.64 6.56
C PHE A 94 -4.88 13.35 5.43
N ARG A 95 -4.35 14.49 4.98
CA ARG A 95 -4.85 15.24 3.82
C ARG A 95 -3.73 15.45 2.80
N CYS A 96 -4.02 15.25 1.52
CA CYS A 96 -3.03 15.31 0.44
C CYS A 96 -2.30 16.67 0.35
N ASP A 97 -0.98 16.68 0.53
CA ASP A 97 -0.15 17.90 0.46
C ASP A 97 0.17 18.36 -0.96
N CYS A 98 -0.08 17.54 -1.99
CA CYS A 98 0.36 17.82 -3.37
C CYS A 98 0.09 19.28 -3.78
N GLY A 99 1.13 20.02 -4.17
CA GLY A 99 1.02 21.39 -4.67
C GLY A 99 0.74 22.47 -3.62
N ASN A 100 0.86 22.18 -2.32
CA ASN A 100 0.93 23.21 -1.28
C ASN A 100 2.36 23.78 -1.15
N SER A 101 2.64 24.60 -0.13
CA SER A 101 3.94 25.29 0.01
C SER A 101 5.15 24.35 0.05
N LYS A 102 4.95 23.08 0.42
CA LYS A 102 6.01 22.06 0.50
C LYS A 102 6.55 21.67 -0.88
N PHE A 103 5.83 22.00 -1.96
CA PHE A 103 6.19 21.67 -3.34
C PHE A 103 6.74 22.89 -4.13
N GLY A 104 7.08 23.99 -3.44
CA GLY A 104 7.64 25.18 -4.08
C GLY A 104 6.65 25.83 -5.05
N GLU A 105 7.04 25.94 -6.32
CA GLU A 105 6.20 26.51 -7.39
C GLU A 105 5.28 25.48 -8.07
N LEU A 106 5.46 24.18 -7.76
CA LEU A 106 4.65 23.13 -8.36
C LEU A 106 3.23 23.15 -7.76
N VAL A 107 2.23 23.06 -8.63
CA VAL A 107 0.82 23.07 -8.26
C VAL A 107 0.16 21.73 -8.61
N CYS A 108 -0.82 21.32 -7.80
CA CYS A 108 -1.59 20.11 -8.08
C CYS A 108 -2.47 20.30 -9.32
N LYS A 109 -2.35 19.38 -10.29
CA LYS A 109 -3.15 19.38 -11.54
C LYS A 109 -4.63 19.06 -11.29
N LEU A 110 -4.92 18.31 -10.22
CA LEU A 110 -6.26 17.80 -9.92
C LEU A 110 -7.05 18.71 -8.98
N PHE A 111 -6.38 19.45 -8.07
CA PHE A 111 -7.04 20.35 -7.14
C PHE A 111 -6.15 21.54 -6.72
N LEU A 112 -6.46 22.73 -7.23
CA LEU A 112 -5.64 23.95 -7.10
C LEU A 112 -5.81 24.69 -5.76
N LYS A 113 -6.98 24.57 -5.10
CA LYS A 113 -7.37 25.46 -3.99
C LYS A 113 -7.03 24.86 -2.63
N LYS A 114 -5.73 24.73 -2.34
CA LYS A 114 -5.25 24.17 -1.07
C LYS A 114 -4.83 25.25 -0.09
N ASP A 115 -4.89 24.91 1.19
CA ASP A 115 -4.27 25.67 2.26
C ASP A 115 -2.75 25.61 2.10
N VAL A 116 -2.05 26.60 2.67
CA VAL A 116 -0.59 26.70 2.56
C VAL A 116 0.07 25.43 3.11
N GLU A 117 -0.41 24.92 4.24
CA GLU A 117 0.02 23.67 4.85
C GLU A 117 -1.14 22.95 5.55
N ASN A 118 -1.04 21.63 5.68
CA ASN A 118 -1.98 20.80 6.44
C ASN A 118 -1.45 20.57 7.86
N ALA A 119 -1.90 21.38 8.82
CA ALA A 119 -1.34 21.40 10.17
C ALA A 119 -1.56 20.11 10.99
N GLU A 120 -2.55 19.26 10.63
CA GLU A 120 -2.83 18.02 11.36
C GLU A 120 -2.12 16.79 10.76
N ASN A 121 -1.48 16.94 9.59
CA ASN A 121 -0.69 15.86 9.00
C ASN A 121 0.50 15.52 9.91
N SER A 122 0.75 14.23 10.08
CA SER A 122 1.90 13.71 10.82
C SER A 122 2.86 12.98 9.88
N TYR A 123 4.16 13.24 10.05
CA TYR A 123 5.21 12.68 9.20
C TYR A 123 6.23 11.98 10.10
N ASN A 124 6.46 10.70 9.83
CA ASN A 124 7.56 9.94 10.42
C ASN A 124 8.67 9.76 9.37
N HIS A 125 9.72 9.03 9.72
CA HIS A 125 10.84 8.77 8.81
C HIS A 125 10.50 7.93 7.57
N ASN A 126 9.32 7.26 7.51
CA ASN A 126 8.87 6.56 6.29
C ASN A 126 8.72 7.51 5.11
N PHE A 127 8.38 8.78 5.37
CA PHE A 127 8.31 9.78 4.31
C PHE A 127 9.66 10.09 3.66
N LYS A 128 10.78 9.65 4.26
CA LYS A 128 12.13 9.68 3.68
C LYS A 128 12.52 8.34 3.05
N GLY A 129 11.59 7.39 2.97
CA GLY A 129 11.87 6.01 2.58
C GLY A 129 12.67 5.23 3.62
N LEU A 130 12.67 5.65 4.90
CA LEU A 130 13.36 4.95 5.99
C LEU A 130 12.34 4.25 6.90
N TYR A 131 12.71 3.07 7.38
CA TYR A 131 11.80 2.22 8.14
C TYR A 131 12.50 1.55 9.32
N CYS A 132 11.67 1.13 10.29
CA CYS A 132 12.07 0.45 11.52
C CYS A 132 12.97 1.32 12.43
N SER A 133 13.24 0.86 13.65
CA SER A 133 14.17 1.52 14.56
C SER A 133 15.63 1.56 14.05
N CYS A 134 15.93 0.89 12.94
CA CYS A 134 17.24 0.86 12.32
C CYS A 134 17.42 1.88 11.19
N ASP A 135 16.39 2.66 10.84
CA ASP A 135 16.42 3.69 9.80
C ASP A 135 17.00 3.20 8.46
N ARG A 136 16.61 1.98 8.05
CA ARG A 136 17.06 1.41 6.77
C ARG A 136 16.05 1.68 5.66
N PRO A 137 16.52 1.87 4.41
CA PRO A 137 15.62 2.02 3.29
C PRO A 137 14.94 0.71 2.92
N TYR A 138 13.81 0.82 2.22
CA TYR A 138 13.16 -0.33 1.58
C TYR A 138 12.89 -0.03 0.10
N PRO A 139 13.34 -0.89 -0.84
CA PRO A 139 14.16 -2.09 -0.62
C PRO A 139 15.58 -1.72 -0.11
N ASP A 140 16.12 -2.51 0.82
CA ASP A 140 17.46 -2.30 1.38
C ASP A 140 18.52 -2.77 0.35
N PRO A 141 19.37 -1.89 -0.19
CA PRO A 141 20.37 -2.26 -1.21
C PRO A 141 21.48 -3.17 -0.65
N ASP A 142 21.69 -3.17 0.66
CA ASP A 142 22.73 -3.96 1.33
C ASP A 142 22.18 -5.30 1.86
N ALA A 143 20.86 -5.50 1.82
CA ALA A 143 20.23 -6.74 2.27
C ALA A 143 20.41 -7.87 1.25
N LYS A 144 20.71 -9.08 1.75
CA LYS A 144 20.84 -10.29 0.91
C LYS A 144 19.50 -10.73 0.34
N ALA A 145 18.42 -10.50 1.09
CA ALA A 145 17.05 -10.75 0.72
C ALA A 145 16.20 -9.64 1.35
N GLN A 146 15.14 -9.24 0.66
CA GLN A 146 14.17 -8.30 1.22
C GLN A 146 13.29 -9.06 2.21
N GLU A 147 13.19 -8.54 3.43
CA GLU A 147 12.43 -9.15 4.51
C GLU A 147 11.00 -8.60 4.53
N GLU A 148 10.04 -9.44 4.95
CA GLU A 148 8.70 -8.96 5.25
C GLU A 148 8.75 -8.01 6.46
N MET A 149 7.96 -6.94 6.41
CA MET A 149 7.87 -5.95 7.48
C MET A 149 6.46 -5.90 8.05
N ILE A 150 6.35 -5.54 9.33
CA ILE A 150 5.09 -5.45 10.05
C ILE A 150 4.77 -4.00 10.38
N GLN A 151 3.57 -3.54 10.02
CA GLN A 151 3.13 -2.18 10.33
C GLN A 151 2.55 -2.07 11.75
N CYS A 152 3.06 -1.12 12.52
CA CYS A 152 2.49 -0.75 13.82
C CYS A 152 1.19 0.04 13.64
N VAL A 153 0.09 -0.45 14.22
CA VAL A 153 -1.19 0.25 14.15
C VAL A 153 -1.17 1.58 14.91
N MET A 154 -0.22 1.80 15.83
CA MET A 154 -0.17 3.01 16.65
C MET A 154 0.63 4.13 15.99
N CYS A 155 1.90 3.87 15.62
CA CYS A 155 2.77 4.88 15.00
C CYS A 155 2.77 4.85 13.46
N GLU A 156 2.12 3.85 12.85
CA GLU A 156 2.03 3.66 11.40
C GLU A 156 3.40 3.52 10.71
N ASP A 157 4.41 3.13 11.49
CA ASP A 157 5.75 2.76 11.04
C ASP A 157 5.85 1.26 10.78
N TRP A 158 6.82 0.86 9.96
CA TRP A 158 7.07 -0.52 9.55
C TRP A 158 8.32 -1.05 10.24
N PHE A 159 8.27 -2.27 10.76
CA PHE A 159 9.36 -2.87 11.52
C PHE A 159 9.76 -4.22 10.94
N HIS A 160 11.06 -4.48 10.90
CA HIS A 160 11.59 -5.82 10.70
C HIS A 160 11.19 -6.70 11.88
N GLU A 161 10.82 -7.95 11.63
CA GLU A 161 10.42 -8.91 12.67
C GLU A 161 11.52 -9.07 13.73
N GLU A 162 12.78 -9.13 13.31
CA GLU A 162 13.95 -9.27 14.18
C GLU A 162 14.10 -8.13 15.20
N HIS A 163 13.67 -6.91 14.83
CA HIS A 163 13.75 -5.73 15.68
C HIS A 163 12.54 -5.57 16.60
N LEU A 164 11.52 -6.42 16.48
CA LEU A 164 10.38 -6.47 17.40
C LEU A 164 10.63 -7.36 18.63
N GLY A 165 11.72 -8.14 18.64
CA GLY A 165 12.07 -9.02 19.75
C GLY A 165 11.08 -10.17 19.94
N LEU A 166 10.37 -10.58 18.89
CA LEU A 166 9.50 -11.75 18.89
C LEU A 166 10.40 -13.00 18.73
N GLU A 167 10.38 -13.91 19.70
CA GLU A 167 11.15 -15.15 19.60
C GLU A 167 10.60 -16.02 18.45
N SER A 168 11.46 -16.44 17.53
CA SER A 168 11.12 -17.28 16.37
C SER A 168 10.56 -18.63 16.83
N SER A 169 9.26 -18.69 17.05
CA SER A 169 8.55 -19.91 17.37
C SER A 169 8.12 -20.51 16.04
N ASN A 170 8.62 -21.70 15.69
CA ASN A 170 8.35 -22.44 14.44
C ASN A 170 6.87 -22.88 14.26
N GLU A 171 5.91 -22.12 14.77
CA GLU A 171 4.48 -22.28 14.56
C GLU A 171 3.82 -20.88 14.50
N VAL A 172 4.12 -20.08 13.47
CA VAL A 172 3.39 -18.82 13.24
C VAL A 172 2.13 -19.08 12.42
N GLY A 173 1.23 -19.88 12.99
CA GLY A 173 -0.20 -19.78 12.69
C GLY A 173 -0.80 -18.76 13.64
N SER A 174 -0.97 -17.51 13.20
CA SER A 174 -1.73 -16.49 13.94
C SER A 174 -1.14 -16.07 15.30
N LEU A 175 0.06 -15.46 15.31
CA LEU A 175 0.42 -14.53 16.40
C LEU A 175 -0.10 -13.14 16.06
N VAL A 176 -1.37 -12.91 16.39
CA VAL A 176 -1.95 -11.57 16.52
C VAL A 176 -1.31 -10.91 17.73
N VAL A 177 -0.20 -10.20 17.51
CA VAL A 177 0.23 -9.12 18.39
C VAL A 177 -0.92 -8.10 18.39
N PRO A 178 -1.58 -7.77 19.51
CA PRO A 178 -2.84 -7.00 19.52
C PRO A 178 -2.76 -5.57 18.92
N SER A 179 -1.58 -5.14 18.48
CA SER A 179 -1.29 -3.81 17.94
C SER A 179 -0.58 -3.84 16.58
N LEU A 180 -0.43 -5.01 15.97
CA LEU A 180 0.31 -5.20 14.73
C LEU A 180 -0.55 -5.98 13.73
N ILE A 181 -0.69 -5.45 12.52
CA ILE A 181 -1.31 -6.17 11.41
C ILE A 181 -0.14 -6.74 10.60
N SER A 182 -0.05 -8.07 10.51
CA SER A 182 0.85 -8.70 9.54
C SER A 182 0.25 -8.49 8.16
N ILE A 183 0.86 -7.61 7.38
CA ILE A 183 0.56 -7.48 5.95
C ILE A 183 1.72 -8.19 5.25
N SER A 184 1.72 -9.53 5.29
CA SER A 184 2.58 -10.32 4.41
C SER A 184 2.01 -10.18 3.01
N PHE A 185 2.64 -9.35 2.18
CA PHE A 185 2.49 -9.48 0.74
C PHE A 185 3.84 -9.75 0.10
N PRO A 186 3.94 -10.78 -0.75
CA PRO A 186 5.13 -10.99 -1.55
C PRO A 186 5.36 -9.74 -2.40
N LEU A 187 6.63 -9.46 -2.67
CA LEU A 187 7.20 -8.42 -3.54
C LEU A 187 6.60 -8.31 -4.97
N SER A 188 5.47 -8.95 -5.26
CA SER A 188 4.83 -9.07 -6.57
C SER A 188 3.60 -8.18 -6.76
N PHE A 189 3.15 -7.40 -5.77
CA PHE A 189 2.03 -6.47 -5.97
C PHE A 189 2.42 -5.19 -6.75
N THR A 190 3.71 -5.04 -7.09
CA THR A 190 4.24 -4.00 -7.99
C THR A 190 3.84 -4.16 -9.46
N LEU A 191 2.98 -5.11 -9.85
CA LEU A 191 2.72 -5.40 -11.27
C LEU A 191 1.30 -5.89 -11.61
N LEU A 192 0.26 -5.49 -10.88
CA LEU A 192 -1.14 -5.70 -11.30
C LEU A 192 -1.96 -4.41 -11.50
N LEU A 193 -1.32 -3.23 -11.53
CA LEU A 193 -1.92 -2.00 -12.05
C LEU A 193 -1.45 -1.63 -13.48
N PHE A 194 -0.57 -2.44 -14.08
CA PHE A 194 -0.12 -2.29 -15.47
C PHE A 194 -0.63 -3.41 -16.40
N GLY A 195 -1.83 -3.93 -16.12
CA GLY A 195 -2.48 -4.94 -16.95
C GLY A 195 -3.85 -4.47 -17.40
N VAL A 196 -3.99 -4.28 -18.71
CA VAL A 196 -5.22 -4.03 -19.48
C VAL A 196 -5.65 -2.55 -19.58
N ILE A 197 -5.22 -1.87 -20.66
CA ILE A 197 -6.06 -1.47 -21.81
C ILE A 197 -5.08 -1.05 -22.94
N ASP A 198 -5.16 -1.80 -24.04
CA ASP A 198 -4.49 -1.74 -25.36
C ASP A 198 -2.98 -2.04 -25.48
#